data_AF-A0A2N0HLA4-F1
#
_entry.id   AF-A0A2N0HLA4-F1
#
_cell.length_a   1.000
_cell.length_b   1.000
_cell.length_c   1.000
_cell.angle_alpha   90.00
_cell.angle_beta   90.00
_cell.angle_gamma   90.00
#
_symmetry.space_group_name_H-M   'P 1'
#
loop_
_entity.id
_entity.type
_entity.pdbx_description
1 polymer ?
#
loop_
_entity_poly.entity_id
_entity_poly.type
_entity_poly.pdbx_seq_one_letter_code
_entity_poly.pdbx_strand_id
1 'polypeptide(L)'
;MSGLVKVEGLADLEKLLFELGSPSTARRVGQRALLTAAEPMVEAIKGLAPKDEMNLAASVKAQASNRNRRNDVAEVVIGIDGSVKPTTTVPRQRAGGKRKDAVKDLGVSGYGPMQEFGTEKMAANPFFRPGFDATAETVIRRTGTTIGPEYEKAAARLAKRRARAG
;
A
#
# COMPACT_ATOMS: atom_id res chain seq x y z
N MET A 1 -1.08 -13.05 17.70
CA MET A 1 0.30 -13.55 17.83
C MET A 1 1.24 -12.36 17.99
N SER A 2 1.85 -12.17 19.16
CA SER A 2 2.89 -11.16 19.39
C SER A 2 4.22 -11.90 19.48
N GLY A 3 4.89 -12.06 18.34
CA GLY A 3 6.28 -12.51 18.29
C GLY A 3 7.17 -11.27 18.28
N LEU A 4 8.01 -11.10 19.30
CA LEU A 4 9.06 -10.08 19.27
C LEU A 4 10.07 -10.47 18.19
N VAL A 5 10.13 -9.70 17.10
CA VAL A 5 11.15 -9.86 16.06
C VAL A 5 12.36 -9.02 16.45
N LYS A 6 13.51 -9.68 16.70
CA LYS A 6 14.78 -8.99 16.92
C LYS A 6 15.38 -8.61 15.57
N VAL A 7 15.73 -7.33 15.40
CA VAL A 7 16.44 -6.83 14.21
C VAL A 7 17.68 -6.09 14.67
N GLU A 8 18.83 -6.40 14.05
CA GLU A 8 20.12 -5.81 14.37
C GLU A 8 20.65 -5.02 13.17
N GLY A 9 21.55 -4.05 13.40
CA GLY A 9 22.21 -3.29 12.33
C GLY A 9 21.40 -2.16 11.68
N LEU A 10 20.17 -1.88 12.13
CA LEU A 10 19.32 -0.83 11.56
C LEU A 10 19.94 0.58 11.69
N ALA A 11 20.63 0.85 12.80
CA ALA A 11 21.29 2.14 13.03
C ALA A 11 22.44 2.40 12.03
N ASP A 12 23.20 1.36 11.69
CA ASP A 12 24.29 1.49 10.71
C ASP A 12 23.73 1.60 9.29
N LEU A 13 22.66 0.86 8.98
CA LEU A 13 21.94 1.00 7.72
C LEU A 13 21.37 2.42 7.53
N GLU A 14 20.79 3.00 8.58
CA GLU A 14 20.28 4.37 8.57
C GLU A 14 21.40 5.39 8.27
N LYS A 15 22.56 5.26 8.94
CA LYS A 15 23.73 6.09 8.64
C LYS A 15 24.16 5.98 7.19
N LEU A 16 24.31 4.75 6.66
CA LEU A 16 24.69 4.52 5.26
C LEU A 16 23.68 5.14 4.28
N LEU A 17 22.39 5.05 4.58
CA LEU A 17 21.33 5.66 3.77
C LEU A 17 21.42 7.19 3.76
N PHE A 18 21.77 7.81 4.89
CA PHE A 18 21.98 9.25 4.98
C PHE A 18 23.31 9.69 4.34
N GLU A 19 24.39 8.91 4.44
CA GLU A 19 25.65 9.20 3.74
C GLU A 19 25.48 9.21 2.22
N LEU A 20 24.54 8.40 1.71
CA LEU A 20 24.25 8.33 0.29
C LEU A 20 23.76 9.66 -0.29
N GLY A 21 23.05 10.47 0.50
CA GLY A 21 22.52 11.74 0.00
C GLY A 21 21.64 12.47 1.00
N SER A 22 20.54 13.04 0.51
CA SER A 22 19.61 13.76 1.38
C SER A 22 18.71 12.81 2.18
N PRO A 23 18.12 13.25 3.30
CA PRO A 23 17.08 12.50 4.00
C PRO A 23 15.90 12.08 3.10
N SER A 24 15.58 12.92 2.12
CA SER A 24 14.59 12.61 1.08
C SER A 24 15.01 11.45 0.15
N THR A 25 16.31 11.25 -0.06
CA THR A 25 16.85 10.13 -0.84
C THR A 25 16.79 8.84 -0.03
N ALA A 26 17.24 8.87 1.23
CA ALA A 26 17.12 7.76 2.17
C ALA A 26 15.66 7.27 2.28
N ARG A 27 14.72 8.20 2.50
CA ARG A 27 13.27 7.92 2.53
C ARG A 27 12.79 7.24 1.26
N ARG A 28 13.22 7.70 0.09
CA ARG A 28 12.78 7.14 -1.21
C ARG A 28 13.33 5.73 -1.45
N VAL A 29 14.54 5.45 -0.99
CA VAL A 29 15.13 4.10 -1.00
C VAL A 29 14.30 3.19 -0.10
N GLY A 30 14.04 3.61 1.15
CA GLY A 30 13.20 2.87 2.09
C GLY A 30 11.79 2.59 1.53
N GLN A 31 11.13 3.60 0.96
CA GLN A 31 9.80 3.43 0.36
C GLN A 31 9.79 2.41 -0.78
N ARG A 32 10.83 2.38 -1.61
CA ARG A 32 10.92 1.38 -2.70
C ARG A 32 11.15 -0.02 -2.17
N ALA A 33 12.04 -0.17 -1.20
CA ALA A 33 12.30 -1.44 -0.56
C ALA A 33 11.04 -1.99 0.12
N LEU A 34 10.28 -1.14 0.81
CA LEU A 34 8.98 -1.47 1.41
C LEU A 34 7.93 -1.84 0.37
N LEU A 35 7.85 -1.11 -0.75
CA LEU A 35 6.90 -1.44 -1.83
C LEU A 35 7.18 -2.83 -2.41
N THR A 36 8.44 -3.14 -2.72
CA THR A 36 8.83 -4.48 -3.20
C THR A 36 8.61 -5.56 -2.15
N ALA A 37 8.88 -5.27 -0.87
CA ALA A 37 8.67 -6.22 0.20
C ALA A 37 7.17 -6.51 0.45
N ALA A 38 6.29 -5.53 0.19
CA ALA A 38 4.84 -5.61 0.39
C ALA A 38 4.09 -6.40 -0.70
N GLU A 39 4.73 -6.69 -1.83
CA GLU A 39 4.14 -7.48 -2.94
C GLU A 39 3.40 -8.76 -2.51
N PRO A 40 3.97 -9.66 -1.68
CA PRO A 40 3.29 -10.91 -1.35
C PRO A 40 2.07 -10.68 -0.46
N MET A 41 2.07 -9.62 0.35
CA MET A 41 0.91 -9.22 1.15
C MET A 41 -0.19 -8.68 0.26
N VAL A 42 0.16 -7.84 -0.72
CA VAL A 42 -0.80 -7.36 -1.73
C VAL A 42 -1.43 -8.54 -2.46
N GLU A 43 -0.64 -9.49 -2.95
CA GLU A 43 -1.14 -10.66 -3.66
C GLU A 43 -1.99 -11.59 -2.77
N ALA A 44 -1.61 -11.77 -1.50
CA ALA A 44 -2.43 -12.53 -0.55
C ALA A 44 -3.80 -11.88 -0.33
N ILE A 45 -3.83 -10.56 -0.12
CA ILE A 45 -5.09 -9.82 0.07
C ILE A 45 -5.95 -9.89 -1.20
N LYS A 46 -5.35 -9.75 -2.38
CA LYS A 46 -6.04 -9.93 -3.67
C LYS A 46 -6.62 -11.33 -3.85
N GLY A 47 -5.89 -12.35 -3.40
CA GLY A 47 -6.30 -13.75 -3.49
C GLY A 47 -7.55 -14.04 -2.66
N LEU A 48 -7.67 -13.38 -1.50
CA LEU A 48 -8.76 -13.51 -0.54
C LEU A 48 -9.94 -12.57 -0.83
N ALA A 49 -9.70 -11.47 -1.55
CA ALA A 49 -10.75 -10.50 -1.87
C ALA A 49 -11.90 -11.16 -2.66
N PRO A 50 -13.16 -10.79 -2.37
CA PRO A 50 -14.33 -11.24 -3.13
C PRO A 50 -14.18 -11.03 -4.64
N LYS A 51 -14.51 -12.07 -5.42
CA LYS A 51 -14.29 -12.16 -6.88
C LYS A 51 -15.60 -12.16 -7.67
N ASP A 52 -16.46 -11.19 -7.40
CA ASP A 52 -17.67 -10.98 -8.20
C ASP A 52 -17.32 -10.32 -9.54
N GLU A 53 -17.32 -8.98 -9.62
CA GLU A 53 -16.82 -8.23 -10.77
C GLU A 53 -15.29 -8.07 -10.79
N MET A 54 -14.55 -8.73 -9.89
CA MET A 54 -13.09 -8.60 -9.68
C MET A 54 -12.58 -7.20 -9.29
N ASN A 55 -13.44 -6.19 -9.24
CA ASN A 55 -13.08 -4.80 -8.97
C ASN A 55 -12.37 -4.61 -7.62
N LEU A 56 -12.82 -5.33 -6.58
CA LEU A 56 -12.22 -5.24 -5.25
C LEU A 56 -10.81 -5.81 -5.23
N ALA A 57 -10.61 -7.02 -5.78
CA ALA A 57 -9.28 -7.61 -5.92
C ALA A 57 -8.36 -6.73 -6.78
N ALA A 58 -8.83 -6.21 -7.93
CA ALA A 58 -8.04 -5.35 -8.80
C ALA A 58 -7.63 -4.01 -8.13
N SER A 59 -8.43 -3.53 -7.18
CA SER A 59 -8.19 -2.26 -6.48
C SER A 59 -7.13 -2.33 -5.37
N VAL A 60 -6.75 -3.53 -4.89
CA VAL A 60 -5.78 -3.65 -3.79
C VAL A 60 -4.38 -3.28 -4.29
N LYS A 61 -3.77 -2.25 -3.69
CA LYS A 61 -2.41 -1.82 -4.02
C LYS A 61 -1.62 -1.37 -2.80
N ALA A 62 -0.30 -1.49 -2.88
CA ALA A 62 0.65 -0.81 -2.00
C ALA A 62 1.01 0.56 -2.58
N GLN A 63 1.04 1.60 -1.74
CA GLN A 63 1.39 2.95 -2.14
C GLN A 63 2.28 3.62 -1.10
N ALA A 64 3.32 4.30 -1.56
CA ALA A 64 4.15 5.14 -0.69
C ALA A 64 3.31 6.27 -0.08
N SER A 65 3.38 6.42 1.24
CA SER A 65 2.74 7.50 1.97
C SER A 65 3.62 8.74 2.00
N ASN A 66 3.00 9.91 1.85
CA ASN A 66 3.65 11.20 2.09
C ASN A 66 3.16 11.88 3.37
N ARG A 67 2.36 11.19 4.19
CA ARG A 67 1.81 11.73 5.43
C ARG A 67 2.92 12.23 6.37
N ASN A 68 3.99 11.44 6.49
CA ASN A 68 5.12 11.71 7.38
C ASN A 68 6.35 12.27 6.66
N ARG A 69 6.17 13.02 5.56
CA ARG A 69 7.28 13.53 4.73
C ARG A 69 8.32 14.37 5.49
N ARG A 70 7.93 15.01 6.60
CA ARG A 70 8.81 15.86 7.41
C ARG A 70 9.66 15.10 8.44
N ASN A 71 9.31 13.85 8.74
CA ASN A 71 9.91 13.09 9.85
C ASN A 71 10.94 12.06 9.37
N ASP A 72 11.41 12.16 8.13
CA ASP A 72 12.32 11.20 7.48
C ASP A 72 11.86 9.73 7.51
N VAL A 73 10.56 9.51 7.76
CA VAL A 73 9.95 8.18 7.81
C VAL A 73 9.61 7.70 6.40
N ALA A 74 10.10 6.51 6.07
CA ALA A 74 9.61 5.73 4.93
C ALA A 74 8.37 4.95 5.34
N GLU A 75 7.22 5.28 4.75
CA GLU A 75 5.94 4.63 5.02
C GLU A 75 5.29 4.17 3.71
N VAL A 76 4.72 2.97 3.72
CA VAL A 76 3.92 2.40 2.64
C VAL A 76 2.60 1.94 3.24
N VAL A 77 1.50 2.28 2.57
CA VAL A 77 0.15 1.88 2.95
C VAL A 77 -0.35 0.88 1.91
N ILE A 78 -0.95 -0.21 2.38
CA ILE A 78 -1.68 -1.15 1.54
C ILE A 78 -3.17 -0.87 1.73
N GLY A 79 -3.89 -0.69 0.63
CA GLY A 79 -5.29 -0.34 0.69
C GLY A 79 -6.00 -0.46 -0.65
N ILE A 80 -7.22 0.05 -0.69
CA ILE A 80 -8.09 0.01 -1.85
C ILE A 80 -7.92 1.29 -2.67
N ASP A 81 -7.59 1.13 -3.94
CA ASP A 81 -7.53 2.21 -4.90
C ASP A 81 -8.92 2.58 -5.42
N GLY A 82 -9.40 3.77 -5.09
CA GLY A 82 -10.66 4.29 -5.61
C GLY A 82 -10.65 4.59 -7.11
N SER A 83 -9.53 4.44 -7.80
CA SER A 83 -9.46 4.60 -9.26
C SER A 83 -10.18 3.46 -10.01
N VAL A 84 -10.24 2.26 -9.42
CA VAL A 84 -10.96 1.11 -9.99
C VAL A 84 -12.44 1.25 -9.64
N LYS A 85 -13.33 1.50 -10.62
CA LYS A 85 -14.76 1.82 -10.38
C LYS A 85 -14.92 2.96 -9.34
N PRO A 86 -14.59 4.20 -9.75
CA PRO A 86 -14.64 5.35 -8.87
C PRO A 86 -16.06 5.68 -8.44
N THR A 87 -16.17 6.48 -7.37
CA THR A 87 -17.44 7.06 -6.94
C THR A 87 -18.05 7.85 -8.09
N THR A 88 -19.30 7.54 -8.45
CA THR A 88 -20.02 8.25 -9.51
C THR A 88 -21.41 8.66 -9.04
N THR A 89 -21.98 9.66 -9.71
CA THR A 89 -23.33 10.12 -9.44
C THR A 89 -24.29 9.37 -10.36
N VAL A 90 -25.17 8.56 -9.78
CA VAL A 90 -26.15 7.74 -10.51
C VAL A 90 -27.57 8.25 -10.29
N PRO A 91 -28.44 8.18 -11.31
CA PRO A 91 -29.84 8.56 -11.15
C PRO A 91 -30.55 7.60 -10.19
N ARG A 92 -31.31 8.12 -9.23
CA ARG A 92 -32.12 7.29 -8.34
C ARG A 92 -33.22 6.59 -9.13
N GLN A 93 -33.16 5.26 -9.22
CA GLN A 93 -34.21 4.46 -9.84
C GLN A 93 -35.33 4.25 -8.81
N ARG A 94 -36.37 5.11 -8.84
CA ARG A 94 -37.65 4.82 -8.18
C ARG A 94 -38.58 4.13 -9.17
N ALA A 95 -39.24 3.06 -8.75
CA ALA A 95 -40.36 2.48 -9.47
C ALA A 95 -41.51 3.51 -9.46
N GLY A 96 -41.71 4.20 -10.58
CA GLY A 96 -42.83 5.13 -10.81
C GLY A 96 -42.67 6.51 -10.13
N GLY A 97 -42.32 7.53 -10.90
CA GLY A 97 -42.43 8.93 -10.46
C GLY A 97 -41.28 9.82 -10.94
N LYS A 98 -41.64 11.00 -11.49
CA LYS A 98 -40.76 11.98 -12.15
C LYS A 98 -39.49 12.30 -11.31
N ARG A 99 -38.31 12.30 -11.97
CA ARG A 99 -36.97 12.57 -11.39
C ARG A 99 -36.99 13.85 -10.52
N LYS A 100 -36.25 13.96 -9.41
CA LYS A 100 -34.78 14.11 -9.34
C LYS A 100 -34.30 13.96 -7.90
N ASP A 101 -33.39 13.02 -7.65
CA ASP A 101 -32.27 13.14 -6.72
C ASP A 101 -31.20 12.19 -7.25
N ALA A 102 -29.97 12.66 -7.44
CA ALA A 102 -28.88 11.79 -7.85
C ALA A 102 -28.21 11.21 -6.59
N VAL A 103 -27.96 9.91 -6.58
CA VAL A 103 -27.31 9.23 -5.44
C VAL A 103 -25.84 9.00 -5.80
N LYS A 104 -24.95 9.07 -4.81
CA LYS A 104 -23.55 8.70 -5.00
C LYS A 104 -23.42 7.19 -4.91
N ASP A 105 -23.04 6.55 -6.02
CA ASP A 105 -22.41 5.24 -5.98
C ASP A 105 -21.04 5.43 -5.33
N LEU A 106 -20.78 4.70 -4.25
CA LEU A 106 -19.57 4.84 -3.46
C LEU A 106 -18.32 4.27 -4.16
N GLY A 107 -18.49 3.47 -5.21
CA GLY A 107 -17.39 2.79 -5.89
C GLY A 107 -16.66 1.78 -4.98
N VAL A 108 -15.58 1.17 -5.47
CA VAL A 108 -14.89 0.09 -4.72
C VAL A 108 -14.35 0.54 -3.37
N SER A 109 -13.87 1.79 -3.30
CA SER A 109 -13.25 2.31 -2.08
C SER A 109 -14.24 2.48 -0.93
N GLY A 110 -15.52 2.72 -1.25
CA GLY A 110 -16.56 2.79 -0.23
C GLY A 110 -17.16 1.43 0.13
N TYR A 111 -17.26 0.50 -0.83
CA TYR A 111 -17.78 -0.85 -0.57
C TYR A 111 -16.75 -1.78 0.08
N GLY A 112 -15.46 -1.55 -0.12
CA GLY A 112 -14.39 -2.37 0.43
C GLY A 112 -14.44 -2.54 1.97
N PRO A 113 -14.52 -1.45 2.75
CA PRO A 113 -14.68 -1.55 4.20
C PRO A 113 -15.96 -2.28 4.63
N MET A 114 -17.05 -2.12 3.88
CA MET A 114 -18.30 -2.83 4.16
C MET A 114 -18.13 -4.34 3.96
N GLN A 115 -17.32 -4.76 2.99
CA GLN A 115 -16.97 -6.18 2.86
C GLN A 115 -16.06 -6.66 3.98
N GLU A 116 -15.00 -5.92 4.32
CA GLU A 116 -14.05 -6.34 5.35
C GLU A 116 -14.72 -6.52 6.73
N PHE A 117 -15.61 -5.60 7.11
CA PHE A 117 -16.18 -5.54 8.46
C PHE A 117 -17.66 -5.92 8.54
N GLY A 118 -18.33 -6.09 7.40
CA GLY A 118 -19.77 -6.31 7.34
C GLY A 118 -20.58 -5.02 7.54
N THR A 119 -21.89 -5.18 7.54
CA THR A 119 -22.87 -4.14 7.85
C THR A 119 -24.00 -4.72 8.70
N GLU A 120 -24.96 -3.91 9.12
CA GLU A 120 -26.16 -4.40 9.81
C GLU A 120 -26.89 -5.54 9.05
N LYS A 121 -26.85 -5.52 7.71
CA LYS A 121 -27.61 -6.43 6.85
C LYS A 121 -26.74 -7.43 6.09
N MET A 122 -25.43 -7.44 6.32
CA MET A 122 -24.48 -8.28 5.59
C MET A 122 -23.36 -8.72 6.53
N ALA A 123 -23.10 -10.03 6.58
CA ALA A 123 -21.97 -10.55 7.34
C ALA A 123 -20.63 -10.05 6.78
N ALA A 124 -19.62 -9.98 7.64
CA ALA A 124 -18.26 -9.63 7.24
C ALA A 124 -17.64 -10.73 6.37
N ASN A 125 -16.90 -10.32 5.34
CA ASN A 125 -16.06 -11.17 4.52
C ASN A 125 -14.63 -10.62 4.54
N PRO A 126 -13.86 -10.90 5.62
CA PRO A 126 -12.55 -10.30 5.83
C PRO A 126 -11.51 -10.87 4.85
N PHE A 127 -10.74 -9.99 4.22
CA PHE A 127 -9.69 -10.34 3.26
C PHE A 127 -8.39 -9.55 3.51
N PHE A 128 -8.47 -8.34 4.06
CA PHE A 128 -7.30 -7.59 4.48
C PHE A 128 -6.64 -8.21 5.70
N ARG A 129 -7.40 -8.43 6.78
CA ARG A 129 -6.82 -8.95 8.03
C ARG A 129 -6.19 -10.33 7.86
N PRO A 130 -6.84 -11.31 7.21
CA PRO A 130 -6.23 -12.62 7.02
C PRO A 130 -5.01 -12.57 6.08
N GLY A 131 -5.05 -11.74 5.03
CA GLY A 131 -3.90 -11.52 4.15
C GLY A 131 -2.71 -10.90 4.88
N PHE A 132 -2.97 -9.93 5.77
CA PHE A 132 -1.95 -9.35 6.64
C PHE A 132 -1.35 -10.39 7.58
N ASP A 133 -2.20 -11.11 8.34
CA ASP A 133 -1.75 -12.07 9.34
C ASP A 133 -0.95 -13.22 8.69
N ALA A 134 -1.29 -13.63 7.47
CA ALA A 134 -0.56 -14.66 6.72
C ALA A 134 0.82 -14.21 6.19
N THR A 135 1.05 -12.91 6.00
CA THR A 135 2.22 -12.41 5.25
C THR A 135 3.09 -11.40 5.99
N ALA A 136 2.66 -10.90 7.15
CA ALA A 136 3.36 -9.86 7.90
C ALA A 136 4.83 -10.19 8.17
N GLU A 137 5.13 -11.39 8.67
CA GLU A 137 6.51 -11.83 8.93
C GLU A 137 7.34 -11.92 7.63
N THR A 138 6.72 -12.41 6.55
CA THR A 138 7.37 -12.48 5.24
C THR A 138 7.70 -11.09 4.71
N VAL A 139 6.82 -10.10 4.88
CA VAL A 139 7.11 -8.71 4.50
C VAL A 139 8.29 -8.17 5.29
N ILE A 140 8.33 -8.37 6.62
CA ILE A 140 9.44 -7.91 7.47
C ILE A 140 10.78 -8.52 7.01
N ARG A 141 10.82 -9.84 6.79
CA ARG A 141 12.03 -10.52 6.30
C ARG A 141 12.43 -10.01 4.90
N ARG A 142 11.47 -9.85 3.99
CA ARG A 142 11.73 -9.32 2.65
C ARG A 142 12.29 -7.91 2.71
N THR A 143 11.79 -7.04 3.60
CA THR A 143 12.33 -5.68 3.76
C THR A 143 13.83 -5.69 4.06
N GLY A 144 14.30 -6.58 4.93
CA GLY A 144 15.73 -6.73 5.20
C GLY A 144 16.56 -7.07 3.95
N THR A 145 16.01 -7.91 3.06
CA THR A 145 16.68 -8.30 1.81
C THR A 145 16.50 -7.30 0.66
N THR A 146 15.48 -6.45 0.66
CA THR A 146 15.17 -5.54 -0.45
C THR A 146 15.86 -4.18 -0.32
N ILE A 147 16.25 -3.76 0.88
CA ILE A 147 16.90 -2.46 1.07
C ILE A 147 18.27 -2.40 0.38
N GLY A 148 19.11 -3.44 0.50
CA GLY A 148 20.44 -3.48 -0.10
C GLY A 148 20.42 -3.22 -1.62
N PRO A 149 19.65 -3.99 -2.41
CA PRO A 149 19.51 -3.75 -3.84
C PRO A 149 18.97 -2.35 -4.19
N GLU A 150 18.03 -1.79 -3.41
CA GLU A 150 17.54 -0.44 -3.65
C GLU A 150 18.56 0.65 -3.30
N TYR A 151 19.40 0.42 -2.29
CA TYR A 151 20.54 1.25 -1.94
C TYR A 151 21.55 1.30 -3.10
N GLU A 152 21.99 0.14 -3.60
CA GLU A 152 22.95 0.06 -4.72
C GLU A 152 22.43 0.80 -5.96
N LYS A 153 21.15 0.59 -6.31
CA LYS A 153 20.51 1.31 -7.41
C LYS A 153 20.47 2.82 -7.18
N ALA A 154 20.31 3.28 -5.94
CA ALA A 154 20.34 4.71 -5.61
C ALA A 154 21.76 5.27 -5.68
N ALA A 155 22.76 4.54 -5.17
CA ALA A 155 24.18 4.88 -5.27
C ALA A 155 24.62 5.07 -6.72
N ALA A 156 24.31 4.10 -7.58
CA ALA A 156 24.64 4.17 -9.00
C ALA A 156 23.99 5.38 -9.71
N ARG A 157 22.73 5.70 -9.37
CA ARG A 157 22.03 6.88 -9.91
C ARG A 157 22.70 8.18 -9.48
N LEU A 158 23.15 8.28 -8.23
CA LEU A 158 23.84 9.45 -7.71
C LEU A 158 25.22 9.63 -8.33
N ALA A 159 26.01 8.55 -8.42
CA ALA A 159 27.30 8.57 -9.10
C ALA A 159 27.17 9.06 -10.55
N LYS A 160 26.19 8.52 -11.30
CA LYS A 160 25.90 8.95 -12.68
C LYS A 160 25.46 10.42 -12.78
N ARG A 161 24.73 10.94 -11.78
CA ARG A 161 24.35 12.36 -11.74
C ARG A 161 25.55 13.26 -11.47
N ARG A 162 26.43 12.87 -10.53
CA ARG A 162 27.68 13.61 -10.23
C ARG A 162 28.61 13.66 -11.44
N ALA A 163 28.78 12.54 -12.14
CA ALA A 163 29.61 12.46 -13.35
C ALA A 163 29.05 13.24 -14.56
N ARG A 164 27.79 13.69 -14.52
CA ARG A 164 27.19 14.56 -15.55
C ARG A 164 27.20 16.03 -15.17
N ALA A 165 27.46 16.34 -13.90
CA ALA A 165 27.40 17.69 -13.35
C ALA A 165 28.79 18.32 -13.18
N GLY A 166 29.85 17.51 -13.17
CA GLY A 166 31.23 17.95 -13.43
C GLY A 166 31.57 17.79 -14.90
#